data_AF-A0A9P9QD12-F1
#
_entry.id   AF-A0A9P9QD12-F1
#
_cell.length_a   1.000
_cell.length_b   1.000
_cell.length_c   1.000
_cell.angle_alpha   90.00
_cell.angle_beta   90.00
_cell.angle_gamma   90.00
#
_symmetry.space_group_name_H-M   'P 1'
#
loop_
_entity.id
_entity.type
_entity.pdbx_description
1 polymer ?
#
loop_
_entity_poly.entity_id
_entity_poly.type
_entity_poly.pdbx_seq_one_letter_code
_entity_poly.pdbx_strand_id
1 'polypeptide(L)'
;RLQQDLLVLTSFNENETLHWRPSWFKQGPFSEKFWTLQNPPNVVTERMPQLNKGRNYYTRRMRRNDDLPPTYIKSWDHWRWYCGVYGIPDDFLCEEQIRLMSLGLPRDQSGSLCAPPAHPLYPEPRPLGHGSYILDPFTYISHLPSKFRSINHAASTKERMEVVVVLSNGELKVESWAKFFMQSSQNGHLTEYDEQPADGSECVYDSALKEQGPGRRWSYLPWTREQEQSCEPE
;
A
#
# COMPACT_ATOMS: atom_id res chain seq x y z
N ARG A 1 -0.41 -10.46 -9.17
CA ARG A 1 -0.78 -9.10 -8.72
C ARG A 1 -2.01 -9.09 -7.80
N LEU A 2 -3.20 -9.51 -8.23
CA LEU A 2 -4.42 -9.48 -7.40
C LEU A 2 -4.24 -10.05 -5.98
N GLN A 3 -3.64 -11.24 -5.86
CA GLN A 3 -3.36 -11.86 -4.55
C GLN A 3 -2.52 -10.96 -3.62
N GLN A 4 -1.53 -10.27 -4.16
CA GLN A 4 -0.67 -9.34 -3.41
C GLN A 4 -1.49 -8.17 -2.89
N ASP A 5 -2.31 -7.56 -3.75
CA ASP A 5 -3.18 -6.45 -3.36
C ASP A 5 -4.15 -6.89 -2.24
N LEU A 6 -4.71 -8.10 -2.34
CA LEU A 6 -5.56 -8.67 -1.30
C LEU A 6 -4.81 -8.85 0.02
N LEU A 7 -3.59 -9.40 0.01
CA LEU A 7 -2.76 -9.56 1.21
C LEU A 7 -2.44 -8.21 1.87
N VAL A 8 -2.14 -7.18 1.08
CA VAL A 8 -1.89 -5.83 1.60
C VAL A 8 -3.15 -5.28 2.27
N LEU A 9 -4.30 -5.29 1.57
CA LEU A 9 -5.55 -4.74 2.09
C LEU A 9 -6.01 -5.46 3.37
N THR A 10 -5.89 -6.79 3.42
CA THR A 10 -6.38 -7.59 4.55
C THR A 10 -5.42 -7.65 5.73
N SER A 11 -4.18 -7.19 5.56
CA SER A 11 -3.22 -7.02 6.66
C SER A 11 -3.65 -5.96 7.67
N PHE A 12 -4.52 -5.03 7.25
CA PHE A 12 -5.07 -3.98 8.09
C PHE A 12 -6.34 -4.43 8.83
N ASN A 13 -6.63 -3.76 9.94
CA ASN A 13 -7.84 -4.03 10.70
C ASN A 13 -9.10 -3.60 9.91
N GLU A 14 -10.25 -4.16 10.27
CA GLU A 14 -11.53 -3.61 9.82
C GLU A 14 -11.75 -2.22 10.41
N ASN A 15 -12.44 -1.37 9.65
CA ASN A 15 -12.66 0.04 9.93
C ASN A 15 -11.40 0.93 9.85
N GLU A 16 -10.31 0.44 9.26
CA GLU A 16 -9.08 1.21 9.07
C GLU A 16 -9.20 2.17 7.86
N THR A 17 -8.73 3.42 8.00
CA THR A 17 -8.86 4.43 6.94
C THR A 17 -7.68 4.42 5.96
N LEU A 18 -7.75 3.74 4.82
CA LEU A 18 -6.68 3.56 3.84
C LEU A 18 -6.59 4.72 2.83
N HIS A 19 -5.37 4.97 2.34
CA HIS A 19 -5.08 5.98 1.31
C HIS A 19 -4.86 5.35 -0.06
N TRP A 20 -4.39 4.11 -0.10
CA TRP A 20 -4.16 3.39 -1.34
C TRP A 20 -5.33 2.48 -1.74
N ARG A 21 -5.49 2.32 -3.04
CA ARG A 21 -6.45 1.42 -3.68
C ARG A 21 -5.77 0.66 -4.81
N PRO A 22 -6.07 -0.64 -4.99
CA PRO A 22 -5.58 -1.37 -6.15
C PRO A 22 -6.14 -0.82 -7.46
N SER A 23 -5.38 -0.94 -8.55
CA SER A 23 -5.77 -0.41 -9.87
C SER A 23 -7.03 -1.03 -10.46
N TRP A 24 -7.42 -2.21 -10.00
CA TRP A 24 -8.64 -2.91 -10.42
C TRP A 24 -9.89 -2.47 -9.64
N PHE A 25 -9.78 -1.61 -8.63
CA PHE A 25 -10.93 -0.87 -8.09
C PHE A 25 -11.39 0.17 -9.11
N LYS A 26 -12.69 0.52 -9.12
CA LYS A 26 -13.21 1.61 -9.96
C LYS A 26 -12.60 2.93 -9.48
N GLN A 27 -11.69 3.49 -10.27
CA GLN A 27 -11.05 4.79 -10.00
C GLN A 27 -11.96 5.91 -10.53
N GLY A 28 -12.97 6.28 -9.73
CA GLY A 28 -13.71 7.54 -9.90
C GLY A 28 -13.06 8.66 -9.05
N PRO A 29 -13.77 9.77 -8.73
CA PRO A 29 -13.26 10.85 -7.83
C PRO A 29 -12.90 10.39 -6.40
N PHE A 30 -12.98 9.09 -6.14
CA PHE A 30 -12.64 8.40 -4.91
C PHE A 30 -11.17 7.96 -4.85
N SER A 31 -10.44 7.93 -5.98
CA SER A 31 -9.00 7.64 -5.99
C SER A 31 -8.21 8.72 -5.25
N GLU A 32 -8.73 9.94 -5.24
CA GLU A 32 -8.13 11.10 -4.55
C GLU A 32 -8.45 11.15 -3.06
N LYS A 33 -9.32 10.27 -2.57
CA LYS A 33 -9.86 10.29 -1.20
C LYS A 33 -9.47 9.03 -0.43
N PHE A 34 -9.32 9.18 0.88
CA PHE A 34 -9.22 8.05 1.79
C PHE A 34 -10.53 7.25 1.82
N TRP A 35 -10.45 5.97 2.21
CA TRP A 35 -11.63 5.12 2.41
C TRP A 35 -11.49 4.26 3.65
N THR A 36 -12.61 3.86 4.24
CA THR A 36 -12.61 3.05 5.46
C THR A 36 -12.77 1.59 5.09
N LEU A 37 -11.75 0.73 5.26
CA LEU A 37 -11.83 -0.68 4.94
C LEU A 37 -12.95 -1.38 5.73
N GLN A 38 -13.99 -1.84 5.06
CA GLN A 38 -15.09 -2.63 5.64
C GLN A 38 -15.11 -4.05 5.08
N ASN A 39 -15.61 -4.99 5.87
CA ASN A 39 -15.84 -6.37 5.43
C ASN A 39 -17.28 -6.55 4.92
N PRO A 40 -17.52 -7.42 3.93
CA PRO A 40 -18.86 -7.89 3.65
C PRO A 40 -19.42 -8.71 4.85
N PRO A 41 -20.75 -8.86 4.96
CA PRO A 41 -21.38 -9.47 6.14
C PRO A 41 -20.90 -10.89 6.47
N ASN A 42 -20.45 -11.63 5.45
CA ASN A 42 -20.00 -13.01 5.53
C ASN A 42 -18.48 -13.16 5.69
N VAL A 43 -17.74 -12.07 5.92
CA VAL A 43 -16.29 -12.09 6.16
C VAL A 43 -15.99 -11.55 7.55
N VAL A 44 -14.95 -12.10 8.17
CA VAL A 44 -14.45 -11.65 9.46
C VAL A 44 -12.98 -11.31 9.39
N THR A 45 -12.59 -10.33 10.21
CA THR A 45 -11.19 -10.02 10.48
C THR A 45 -10.62 -11.03 11.45
N GLU A 46 -9.56 -11.72 11.04
CA GLU A 46 -8.87 -12.72 11.84
C GLU A 46 -7.49 -12.18 12.23
N ARG A 47 -7.19 -12.15 13.52
CA ARG A 47 -5.86 -11.79 14.01
C ARG A 47 -4.90 -12.95 13.76
N MET A 48 -3.78 -12.66 13.10
CA MET A 48 -2.73 -13.66 12.90
C MET A 48 -2.02 -13.98 14.23
N PRO A 49 -1.47 -15.20 14.40
CA PRO A 49 -0.63 -15.53 15.55
C PRO A 49 0.55 -14.56 15.71
N GLN A 50 1.08 -14.44 16.93
CA GLN A 50 2.16 -13.50 17.24
C GLN A 50 3.27 -14.16 18.02
N LEU A 51 4.52 -13.88 17.63
CA LEU A 51 5.71 -14.34 18.33
C LEU A 51 6.10 -13.40 19.49
N ASN A 52 5.87 -12.09 19.33
CA ASN A 52 6.34 -11.05 20.25
C ASN A 52 5.22 -10.04 20.57
N LYS A 53 5.39 -9.22 21.63
CA LYS A 53 4.49 -8.10 22.02
C LYS A 53 4.52 -6.91 21.04
N GLY A 54 4.67 -7.17 19.74
CA GLY A 54 4.85 -6.17 18.69
C GLY A 54 3.56 -5.78 17.99
N ARG A 55 3.68 -5.48 16.70
CA ARG A 55 2.56 -5.10 15.83
C ARG A 55 1.54 -6.23 15.71
N ASN A 56 0.27 -5.86 15.69
CA ASN A 56 -0.80 -6.79 15.36
C ASN A 56 -0.95 -6.93 13.86
N TYR A 57 -0.97 -8.17 13.38
CA TYR A 57 -1.25 -8.51 11.99
C TYR A 57 -2.62 -9.15 11.89
N TYR A 58 -3.31 -8.82 10.81
CA TYR A 58 -4.65 -9.30 10.53
C TYR A 58 -4.69 -9.98 9.18
N THR A 59 -5.73 -10.76 8.98
CA THR A 59 -6.13 -11.33 7.69
C THR A 59 -7.65 -11.35 7.62
N ARG A 60 -8.21 -11.94 6.58
CA ARG A 60 -9.65 -12.18 6.45
C ARG A 60 -9.93 -13.67 6.28
N ARG A 61 -11.11 -14.08 6.72
CA ARG A 61 -11.66 -15.40 6.40
C ARG A 61 -13.16 -15.32 6.27
N MET A 62 -13.75 -16.34 5.64
CA MET A 62 -15.20 -16.50 5.64
C MET A 62 -15.69 -16.69 7.08
N ARG A 63 -16.85 -16.09 7.35
CA ARG A 63 -17.59 -16.21 8.59
C ARG A 63 -18.05 -17.65 8.79
N ARG A 64 -17.96 -18.12 10.02
CA ARG A 64 -18.46 -19.40 10.51
C ARG A 64 -19.66 -19.16 11.42
N ASN A 65 -20.42 -20.21 11.70
CA ASN A 65 -21.66 -20.11 12.49
C ASN A 65 -21.42 -19.68 13.95
N ASP A 66 -20.21 -19.88 14.47
CA ASP A 66 -19.78 -19.52 15.82
C ASP A 66 -19.19 -18.10 15.93
N ASP A 67 -19.00 -17.41 14.81
CA ASP A 67 -18.49 -16.03 14.83
C ASP A 67 -19.55 -15.03 15.32
N LEU A 68 -19.08 -14.02 16.06
CA LEU A 68 -19.92 -12.88 16.46
C LEU A 68 -20.49 -12.14 15.26
N PRO A 69 -21.76 -11.69 15.28
CA PRO A 69 -22.38 -11.00 14.15
C PRO A 69 -21.58 -9.76 13.70
N PRO A 70 -21.65 -9.37 12.42
CA PRO A 70 -20.91 -8.23 11.90
C PRO A 70 -21.29 -6.92 12.63
N THR A 71 -20.27 -6.12 12.96
CA THR A 71 -20.44 -4.87 13.71
C THR A 71 -20.96 -3.73 12.82
N TYR A 72 -20.35 -3.55 11.64
CA TYR A 72 -20.59 -2.41 10.75
C TYR A 72 -21.54 -2.75 9.59
N ILE A 73 -21.11 -3.62 8.66
CA ILE A 73 -21.91 -4.03 7.51
C ILE A 73 -22.71 -5.29 7.84
N LYS A 74 -23.98 -5.11 8.19
CA LYS A 74 -24.85 -6.18 8.71
C LYS A 74 -25.63 -6.97 7.65
N SER A 75 -25.78 -6.43 6.44
CA SER A 75 -26.57 -7.03 5.37
C SER A 75 -25.92 -6.81 4.01
N TRP A 76 -26.28 -7.65 3.04
CA TRP A 76 -25.80 -7.52 1.67
C TRP A 76 -26.28 -6.24 0.99
N ASP A 77 -27.46 -5.72 1.35
CA ASP A 77 -27.94 -4.44 0.83
C ASP A 77 -27.08 -3.27 1.33
N HIS A 78 -26.67 -3.31 2.62
CA HIS A 78 -25.73 -2.34 3.16
C HIS A 78 -24.36 -2.45 2.49
N TRP A 79 -23.88 -3.68 2.21
CA TRP A 79 -22.63 -3.90 1.47
C TRP A 79 -22.67 -3.30 0.06
N ARG A 80 -23.73 -3.56 -0.71
CA ARG A 80 -23.88 -3.01 -2.07
C ARG A 80 -23.96 -1.48 -2.05
N TRP A 81 -24.69 -0.91 -1.09
CA TRP A 81 -24.72 0.55 -0.91
C TRP A 81 -23.32 1.10 -0.61
N TYR A 82 -22.60 0.48 0.31
CA TYR A 82 -21.23 0.83 0.67
C TYR A 82 -20.29 0.77 -0.55
N CYS A 83 -20.35 -0.31 -1.32
CA CYS A 83 -19.59 -0.48 -2.55
C CYS A 83 -19.91 0.60 -3.59
N GLY A 84 -21.20 0.96 -3.76
CA GLY A 84 -21.62 2.05 -4.63
C GLY A 84 -21.07 3.42 -4.21
N VAL A 85 -21.10 3.72 -2.91
CA VAL A 85 -20.59 5.00 -2.36
C VAL A 85 -19.08 5.11 -2.49
N TYR A 86 -18.34 4.04 -2.21
CA TYR A 86 -16.88 4.08 -2.18
C TYR A 86 -16.21 3.57 -3.46
N GLY A 87 -16.96 3.12 -4.47
CA GLY A 87 -16.42 2.59 -5.72
C GLY A 87 -15.67 1.26 -5.55
N ILE A 88 -16.07 0.44 -4.57
CA ILE A 88 -15.49 -0.88 -4.31
C ILE A 88 -16.24 -1.91 -5.18
N PRO A 89 -15.56 -2.93 -5.74
CA PRO A 89 -16.25 -4.02 -6.41
C PRO A 89 -17.22 -4.73 -5.46
N ASP A 90 -18.44 -5.02 -5.91
CA ASP A 90 -19.47 -5.69 -5.08
C ASP A 90 -19.03 -7.09 -4.63
N ASP A 91 -18.15 -7.73 -5.41
CA ASP A 91 -17.54 -9.03 -5.15
C ASP A 91 -16.20 -8.95 -4.41
N PHE A 92 -15.80 -7.77 -3.94
CA PHE A 92 -14.60 -7.64 -3.12
C PHE A 92 -14.71 -8.48 -1.84
N LEU A 93 -13.65 -9.26 -1.56
CA LEU A 93 -13.60 -10.27 -0.50
C LEU A 93 -14.66 -11.38 -0.66
N CYS A 94 -15.03 -11.74 -1.90
CA CYS A 94 -15.75 -12.98 -2.17
C CYS A 94 -14.94 -14.22 -1.74
N GLU A 95 -15.59 -15.38 -1.73
CA GLU A 95 -14.98 -16.63 -1.28
C GLU A 95 -13.72 -16.99 -2.08
N GLU A 96 -13.72 -16.77 -3.40
CA GLU A 96 -12.57 -17.02 -4.27
C GLU A 96 -11.38 -16.12 -3.92
N GLN A 97 -11.63 -14.83 -3.62
CA GLN A 97 -10.59 -13.89 -3.22
C GLN A 97 -10.03 -14.24 -1.84
N ILE A 98 -10.89 -14.63 -0.90
CA ILE A 98 -10.46 -15.10 0.42
C ILE A 98 -9.60 -16.37 0.29
N ARG A 99 -10.00 -17.33 -0.55
CA ARG A 99 -9.22 -18.53 -0.84
C ARG A 99 -7.87 -18.16 -1.46
N LEU A 100 -7.86 -17.31 -2.49
CA LEU A 100 -6.64 -16.87 -3.16
C LEU A 100 -5.66 -16.19 -2.19
N MET A 101 -6.14 -15.27 -1.38
CA MET A 101 -5.34 -14.61 -0.34
C MET A 101 -4.80 -15.62 0.67
N SER A 102 -5.60 -16.60 1.10
CA SER A 102 -5.21 -17.60 2.09
C SER A 102 -4.03 -18.50 1.68
N LEU A 103 -3.75 -18.60 0.36
CA LEU A 103 -2.60 -19.31 -0.19
C LEU A 103 -1.27 -18.59 0.08
N GLY A 104 -1.30 -17.27 0.24
CA GLY A 104 -0.11 -16.46 0.49
C GLY A 104 0.17 -16.21 1.97
N LEU A 105 -0.67 -16.71 2.88
CA LEU A 105 -0.47 -16.56 4.32
C LEU A 105 0.55 -17.59 4.85
N PRO A 106 1.39 -17.21 5.81
CA PRO A 106 2.39 -18.09 6.40
C PRO A 106 1.71 -19.21 7.18
N ARG A 107 2.16 -20.43 6.93
CA ARG A 107 1.68 -21.64 7.57
C ARG A 107 2.83 -22.46 8.12
N ASP A 108 2.58 -23.16 9.21
CA ASP A 108 3.52 -24.14 9.73
C ASP A 108 3.45 -25.47 8.94
N GLN A 109 4.25 -26.46 9.35
CA GLN A 109 4.29 -27.79 8.72
C GLN A 109 2.95 -28.54 8.81
N SER A 110 2.06 -28.15 9.72
CA SER A 110 0.71 -28.73 9.86
C SER A 110 -0.32 -28.03 8.95
N GLY A 111 0.06 -26.95 8.27
CA GLY A 111 -0.84 -26.12 7.47
C GLY A 111 -1.62 -25.09 8.28
N SER A 112 -1.36 -24.98 9.59
CA SER A 112 -1.99 -23.98 10.45
C SER A 112 -1.36 -22.61 10.23
N LEU A 113 -2.16 -21.54 10.32
CA LEU A 113 -1.62 -20.18 10.26
C LEU A 113 -0.57 -20.01 11.35
N CYS A 114 0.58 -19.44 10.99
CA CYS A 114 1.64 -19.14 11.94
C CYS A 114 1.91 -17.63 11.97
N ALA A 115 2.71 -17.21 12.94
CA ALA A 115 3.03 -15.80 13.09
C ALA A 115 3.87 -15.33 11.89
N PRO A 116 3.51 -14.18 11.28
CA PRO A 116 4.36 -13.62 10.24
C PRO A 116 5.71 -13.19 10.84
N PRO A 117 6.79 -13.21 10.05
CA PRO A 117 8.06 -12.62 10.46
C PRO A 117 7.86 -11.13 10.77
N ALA A 118 8.68 -10.59 11.68
CA ALA A 118 8.65 -9.16 12.01
C ALA A 118 9.03 -8.29 10.80
N HIS A 119 9.94 -8.79 9.97
CA HIS A 119 10.48 -8.16 8.77
C HIS A 119 10.81 -9.23 7.71
N PRO A 120 10.83 -8.89 6.41
CA PRO A 120 10.55 -7.58 5.82
C PRO A 120 9.05 -7.23 5.82
N LEU A 121 8.76 -5.94 5.70
CA LEU A 121 7.41 -5.38 5.61
C LEU A 121 7.25 -4.55 4.34
N TYR A 122 6.02 -4.37 3.90
CA TYR A 122 5.71 -3.66 2.67
C TYR A 122 4.97 -2.35 2.97
N PRO A 123 5.43 -1.20 2.45
CA PRO A 123 4.80 0.08 2.72
C PRO A 123 3.49 0.23 1.95
N GLU A 124 2.50 0.93 2.54
CA GLU A 124 1.30 1.34 1.82
C GLU A 124 1.67 2.30 0.67
N PRO A 125 1.32 1.99 -0.59
CA PRO A 125 1.60 2.88 -1.71
C PRO A 125 0.82 4.21 -1.62
N ARG A 126 1.08 5.15 -2.54
CA ARG A 126 0.18 6.30 -2.72
C ARG A 126 -1.01 5.93 -3.60
N PRO A 127 -2.17 6.62 -3.45
CA PRO A 127 -3.25 6.46 -4.40
C PRO A 127 -2.78 6.68 -5.85
N LEU A 128 -3.43 5.99 -6.79
CA LEU A 128 -3.06 6.01 -8.19
C LEU A 128 -3.12 7.45 -8.74
N GLY A 129 -2.08 7.90 -9.43
CA GLY A 129 -2.00 9.27 -9.96
C GLY A 129 -1.44 10.31 -8.98
N HIS A 130 -1.22 9.98 -7.70
CA HIS A 130 -0.66 10.91 -6.70
C HIS A 130 0.87 10.87 -6.59
N GLY A 131 1.53 10.46 -7.68
CA GLY A 131 2.98 10.35 -7.79
C GLY A 131 3.59 9.25 -6.92
N SER A 132 4.89 9.37 -6.70
CA SER A 132 5.70 8.48 -5.87
C SER A 132 6.11 9.18 -4.57
N TYR A 133 6.79 8.45 -3.68
CA TYR A 133 7.49 9.05 -2.54
C TYR A 133 8.77 8.29 -2.22
N ILE A 134 9.72 9.00 -1.59
CA ILE A 134 11.00 8.42 -1.17
C ILE A 134 10.83 7.89 0.26
N LEU A 135 11.35 6.69 0.52
CA LEU A 135 11.45 6.15 1.87
C LEU A 135 12.65 6.74 2.60
N ASP A 136 12.46 7.04 3.88
CA ASP A 136 13.55 7.40 4.77
C ASP A 136 14.57 6.25 4.90
N PRO A 137 15.89 6.54 4.94
CA PRO A 137 16.93 5.52 5.04
C PRO A 137 16.79 4.57 6.21
N PHE A 138 16.44 5.08 7.39
CA PHE A 138 16.26 4.24 8.56
C PHE A 138 15.17 3.18 8.33
N THR A 139 14.14 3.54 7.58
CA THR A 139 13.00 2.70 7.28
C THR A 139 13.37 1.52 6.39
N TYR A 140 14.08 1.72 5.27
CA TYR A 140 14.47 0.58 4.42
C TYR A 140 15.64 -0.23 4.99
N ILE A 141 16.45 0.33 5.91
CA ILE A 141 17.44 -0.43 6.67
C ILE A 141 16.78 -1.44 7.62
N SER A 142 15.68 -1.03 8.27
CA SER A 142 15.03 -1.82 9.31
C SER A 142 13.89 -2.71 8.80
N HIS A 143 13.12 -2.24 7.82
CA HIS A 143 11.86 -2.90 7.40
C HIS A 143 11.96 -3.62 6.06
N LEU A 144 12.88 -3.26 5.18
CA LEU A 144 13.01 -3.89 3.86
C LEU A 144 14.05 -5.02 3.85
N PRO A 145 14.02 -5.90 2.82
CA PRO A 145 15.04 -6.92 2.61
C PRO A 145 16.48 -6.37 2.57
N SER A 146 17.46 -7.25 2.83
CA SER A 146 18.88 -6.88 2.94
C SER A 146 19.43 -6.11 1.74
N LYS A 147 18.96 -6.39 0.52
CA LYS A 147 19.39 -5.67 -0.68
C LYS A 147 19.16 -4.15 -0.62
N PHE A 148 18.08 -3.70 0.03
CA PHE A 148 17.80 -2.27 0.19
C PHE A 148 18.67 -1.62 1.26
N ARG A 149 19.34 -2.42 2.09
CA ARG A 149 20.28 -1.93 3.12
C ARG A 149 21.65 -1.61 2.51
N SER A 150 21.95 -2.19 1.34
CA SER A 150 23.24 -2.08 0.66
C SER A 150 23.32 -0.97 -0.38
N ILE A 151 22.25 -0.18 -0.56
CA ILE A 151 22.25 0.95 -1.51
C ILE A 151 23.09 2.11 -0.96
N ASN A 152 23.66 2.93 -1.86
CA ASN A 152 24.54 4.03 -1.51
C ASN A 152 23.79 5.27 -0.99
N HIS A 153 23.13 5.16 0.15
CA HIS A 153 22.31 6.22 0.75
C HIS A 153 23.11 7.25 1.57
N ALA A 154 24.40 7.01 1.80
CA ALA A 154 25.29 7.88 2.56
C ALA A 154 26.48 8.38 1.70
N ALA A 155 26.28 8.45 0.38
CA ALA A 155 27.31 8.91 -0.54
C ALA A 155 27.80 10.33 -0.20
N SER A 156 29.09 10.59 -0.36
CA SER A 156 29.68 11.92 -0.13
C SER A 156 29.16 13.01 -1.09
N THR A 157 28.55 12.60 -2.20
CA THR A 157 27.99 13.50 -3.23
C THR A 157 26.57 13.06 -3.56
N LYS A 158 25.66 14.03 -3.75
CA LYS A 158 24.25 13.79 -4.06
C LYS A 158 24.05 13.02 -5.37
N GLU A 159 24.98 13.14 -6.31
CA GLU A 159 24.95 12.45 -7.62
C GLU A 159 25.10 10.93 -7.50
N ARG A 160 25.83 10.48 -6.48
CA ARG A 160 26.07 9.06 -6.19
C ARG A 160 25.13 8.50 -5.14
N MET A 161 24.26 9.33 -4.58
CA MET A 161 23.31 8.92 -3.56
C MET A 161 22.15 8.16 -4.22
N GLU A 162 21.78 7.03 -3.64
CA GLU A 162 20.67 6.20 -4.06
C GLU A 162 19.57 6.20 -3.00
N VAL A 163 18.33 6.11 -3.45
CA VAL A 163 17.15 6.05 -2.57
C VAL A 163 16.12 5.06 -3.03
N VAL A 164 15.31 4.59 -2.08
CA VAL A 164 14.16 3.71 -2.36
C VAL A 164 12.92 4.54 -2.59
N VAL A 165 12.30 4.37 -3.74
CA VAL A 165 11.10 5.07 -4.19
C VAL A 165 9.93 4.10 -4.19
N VAL A 166 8.83 4.49 -3.57
CA VAL A 166 7.55 3.77 -3.61
C VAL A 166 6.67 4.41 -4.68
N LEU A 167 6.38 3.64 -5.72
CA LEU A 167 5.48 4.05 -6.79
C LEU A 167 4.01 3.85 -6.37
N SER A 168 3.07 4.53 -7.02
CA SER A 168 1.62 4.42 -6.71
C SER A 168 1.03 3.04 -7.04
N ASN A 169 1.68 2.30 -7.95
CA ASN A 169 1.38 0.89 -8.20
C ASN A 169 1.99 -0.03 -7.10
N GLY A 170 2.68 0.52 -6.11
CA GLY A 170 3.35 -0.20 -5.02
C GLY A 170 4.69 -0.83 -5.39
N GLU A 171 5.16 -0.69 -6.62
CA GLU A 171 6.52 -1.11 -6.94
C GLU A 171 7.54 -0.30 -6.13
N LEU A 172 8.61 -0.96 -5.68
CA LEU A 172 9.76 -0.30 -5.08
C LEU A 172 10.86 -0.20 -6.13
N LYS A 173 11.46 0.97 -6.28
CA LYS A 173 12.62 1.18 -7.17
C LYS A 173 13.78 1.79 -6.41
N VAL A 174 14.99 1.42 -6.79
CA VAL A 174 16.20 2.12 -6.37
C VAL A 174 16.52 3.14 -7.46
N GLU A 175 16.58 4.41 -7.09
CA GLU A 175 16.79 5.51 -8.02
C GLU A 175 17.91 6.42 -7.52
N SER A 176 18.61 7.06 -8.45
CA SER A 176 19.57 8.12 -8.11
C SER A 176 18.82 9.31 -7.51
N TRP A 177 19.27 9.77 -6.35
CA TRP A 177 18.75 10.96 -5.67
C TRP A 177 18.77 12.20 -6.56
N ALA A 178 19.76 12.32 -7.45
CA ALA A 178 19.89 13.45 -8.36
C ALA A 178 18.68 13.62 -9.30
N LYS A 179 18.00 12.52 -9.69
CA LYS A 179 16.81 12.57 -10.56
C LYS A 179 15.69 13.42 -9.96
N PHE A 180 15.59 13.48 -8.63
CA PHE A 180 14.53 14.21 -7.92
C PHE A 180 14.85 15.68 -7.67
N PHE A 181 16.12 16.07 -7.75
CA PHE A 181 16.55 17.48 -7.58
C PHE A 181 16.76 18.19 -8.92
N MET A 182 17.09 17.46 -9.99
CA MET A 182 17.28 18.06 -11.32
C MET A 182 15.97 18.36 -12.05
N GLN A 183 14.86 17.69 -11.68
CA GLN A 183 13.56 17.94 -12.31
C GLN A 183 12.88 19.24 -11.80
N SER A 184 13.23 19.70 -10.60
CA SER A 184 12.68 20.96 -10.05
C SER A 184 13.15 22.20 -10.82
N SER A 185 14.23 22.12 -11.60
CA SER A 185 14.77 23.24 -12.38
C SER A 185 14.40 23.24 -13.86
N GLN A 186 13.72 22.20 -14.38
CA GLN A 186 13.39 22.09 -15.82
C GLN A 186 11.90 22.29 -16.16
N ASN A 187 11.01 22.43 -15.19
CA ASN A 187 9.58 22.74 -15.44
C ASN A 187 9.25 24.24 -15.44
N GLY A 188 10.26 25.11 -15.53
CA GLY A 188 10.10 26.56 -15.57
C GLY A 188 10.16 27.17 -16.97
N HIS A 189 9.52 26.58 -18.00
CA HIS A 189 9.13 27.28 -19.23
C HIS A 189 8.51 26.29 -20.25
N LEU A 190 7.20 26.38 -20.49
CA LEU A 190 6.60 26.49 -21.84
C LEU A 190 5.07 26.55 -21.72
N THR A 191 4.54 27.76 -21.65
CA THR A 191 3.36 28.20 -22.41
C THR A 191 3.26 29.71 -22.25
N GLU A 192 3.64 30.42 -23.30
CA GLU A 192 3.32 31.83 -23.52
C GLU A 192 2.02 31.85 -24.33
N TYR A 193 1.09 32.73 -23.92
CA TYR A 193 -0.22 33.11 -24.51
C TYR A 193 -1.52 32.51 -23.91
N ASP A 194 -2.17 33.38 -23.12
CA ASP A 194 -3.58 33.78 -23.07
C ASP A 194 -4.69 32.74 -22.88
N GLU A 195 -5.19 32.63 -21.64
CA GLU A 195 -6.45 33.23 -21.18
C GLU A 195 -6.73 32.74 -19.75
N GLN A 196 -6.92 33.67 -18.81
CA GLN A 196 -7.31 33.36 -17.43
C GLN A 196 -8.75 32.82 -17.39
N PRO A 197 -9.02 31.75 -16.61
CA PRO A 197 -10.21 31.69 -15.80
C PRO A 197 -9.83 31.85 -14.32
N ALA A 198 -10.49 32.82 -13.70
CA ALA A 198 -10.57 32.96 -12.26
C ALA A 198 -11.30 31.75 -11.65
N ASP A 199 -10.60 30.92 -10.88
CA ASP A 199 -10.93 30.70 -9.46
C ASP A 199 -9.79 29.91 -8.80
N GLY A 200 -9.33 30.42 -7.67
CA GLY A 200 -8.10 29.99 -7.02
C GLY A 200 -8.24 28.64 -6.34
N SER A 201 -7.70 27.59 -6.95
CA SER A 201 -7.08 26.50 -6.20
C SER A 201 -5.63 26.42 -6.65
N GLU A 202 -4.74 27.02 -5.87
CA GLU A 202 -3.30 26.79 -5.98
C GLU A 202 -3.06 25.27 -5.89
N CYS A 203 -2.89 24.62 -7.05
CA CYS A 203 -2.17 23.35 -7.11
C CYS A 203 -0.72 23.68 -6.76
N VAL A 204 -0.45 23.76 -5.46
CA VAL A 204 0.90 23.81 -4.92
C VAL A 204 1.59 22.57 -5.46
N TYR A 205 2.44 22.77 -6.46
CA TYR A 205 3.47 21.82 -6.83
C TYR A 205 4.36 21.66 -5.60
N ASP A 206 4.02 20.70 -4.74
CA ASP A 206 4.85 20.12 -3.69
C ASP A 206 5.99 19.33 -4.39
N SER A 207 6.84 20.06 -5.12
CA SER A 207 7.83 19.55 -6.07
C SER A 207 9.12 19.05 -5.41
N ALA A 208 9.09 18.80 -4.10
CA ALA A 208 10.08 17.99 -3.42
C ALA A 208 9.39 16.68 -3.01
N LEU A 209 9.84 15.56 -3.58
CA LEU A 209 9.41 14.23 -3.16
C LEU A 209 9.59 14.08 -1.65
N LYS A 210 8.47 14.17 -0.91
CA LYS A 210 8.48 14.14 0.55
C LYS A 210 8.99 12.78 1.01
N GLU A 211 10.14 12.79 1.67
CA GLU A 211 10.68 11.65 2.38
C GLU A 211 9.68 11.21 3.46
N GLN A 212 9.34 9.92 3.46
CA GLN A 212 8.36 9.37 4.39
C GLN A 212 8.92 8.14 5.09
N GLY A 213 8.73 8.11 6.41
CA GLY A 213 9.36 7.14 7.29
C GLY A 213 8.38 6.30 8.10
N PRO A 214 8.68 6.01 9.38
CA PRO A 214 7.96 5.04 10.21
C PRO A 214 6.47 5.34 10.44
N GLY A 215 6.04 6.59 10.28
CA GLY A 215 4.64 7.01 10.41
C GLY A 215 3.73 6.51 9.27
N ARG A 216 4.30 5.94 8.20
CA ARG A 216 3.53 5.24 7.19
C ARG A 216 2.93 3.95 7.72
N ARG A 217 1.87 3.50 7.06
CA ARG A 217 1.33 2.16 7.29
C ARG A 217 2.11 1.13 6.50
N TRP A 218 2.22 -0.04 7.11
CA TRP A 218 3.02 -1.15 6.62
C TRP A 218 2.19 -2.41 6.74
N SER A 219 2.00 -3.05 5.60
CA SER A 219 1.34 -4.34 5.51
C SER A 219 2.35 -5.47 5.71
N TYR A 220 1.88 -6.55 6.32
CA TYR A 220 2.55 -7.82 6.16
C TYR A 220 2.24 -8.38 4.77
N LEU A 221 3.30 -8.56 3.97
CA LEU A 221 3.24 -9.18 2.66
C LEU A 221 4.55 -9.98 2.50
N PRO A 222 4.49 -11.30 2.26
CA PRO A 222 5.68 -12.06 1.91
C PRO A 222 6.33 -11.45 0.66
N TRP A 223 7.59 -11.05 0.79
CA TRP A 223 8.31 -10.41 -0.30
C TRP A 223 8.49 -11.40 -1.46
N THR A 224 8.03 -11.03 -2.67
CA THR A 224 8.10 -11.92 -3.84
C THR A 224 9.36 -11.69 -4.67
N ARG A 225 9.73 -12.68 -5.49
CA ARG A 225 10.89 -12.60 -6.39
C ARG A 225 10.75 -11.45 -7.40
N GLU A 226 9.55 -11.18 -7.90
CA GLU A 226 9.29 -10.09 -8.83
C GLU A 226 9.55 -8.73 -8.18
N GLN A 227 9.18 -8.59 -6.90
CA GLN A 227 9.50 -7.39 -6.11
C GLN A 227 11.01 -7.30 -5.84
N GLU A 228 11.73 -8.42 -5.76
CA GLU A 228 13.19 -8.41 -5.74
C GLU A 228 13.79 -7.94 -7.06
N GLN A 229 13.30 -8.44 -8.19
CA GLN A 229 13.81 -8.08 -9.52
C GLN A 229 13.54 -6.62 -9.90
N SER A 230 12.37 -6.07 -9.55
CA SER A 230 12.01 -4.66 -9.86
C SER A 230 12.96 -3.61 -9.28
N CYS A 231 13.83 -4.00 -8.35
CA CYS A 231 14.83 -3.13 -7.76
C CYS A 231 16.26 -3.66 -7.91
N GLU A 232 16.50 -4.56 -8.87
CA GLU A 232 17.85 -4.78 -9.38
C GLU A 232 18.27 -3.54 -10.19
N PRO A 233 19.53 -3.06 -10.05
CA PRO A 233 20.04 -1.98 -10.88
C PRO A 233 20.04 -2.43 -12.35
N GLU A 234 19.48 -1.60 -13.24
CA GLU A 234 19.57 -1.78 -14.70
C GLU A 234 21.02 -1.63 -15.20
#